data_AF-A0A537N7Y6-F1
#
_entry.id   AF-A0A537N7Y6-F1
#
_cell.length_a   1.000
_cell.length_b   1.000
_cell.length_c   1.000
_cell.angle_alpha   90.00
_cell.angle_beta   90.00
_cell.angle_gamma   90.00
#
_symmetry.space_group_name_H-M   'P 1'
#
loop_
_entity.id
_entity.type
_entity.pdbx_description
1 polymer ?
#
loop_
_entity_poly.entity_id
_entity_poly.type
_entity_poly.pdbx_seq_one_letter_code
_entity_poly.pdbx_strand_id
1 'polypeptide(L)'
;MSVFEIVVERNVRRRRNRRPLAGTRRAAILFRIWHGVREMIDEAERLGDGELVHFLAVAQLLVEEKTTEITANTTAFDGIDTSLPN
;
A
#
# COMPACT_ATOMS: atom_id res chain seq x y z
N MET A 1 21.40 -17.55 -29.30
CA MET A 1 20.74 -17.23 -28.02
C MET A 1 20.63 -15.72 -27.90
N SER A 2 19.43 -15.16 -28.08
CA SER A 2 19.20 -13.71 -28.06
C SER A 2 18.95 -13.27 -26.61
N VAL A 3 19.78 -12.35 -26.12
CA VAL A 3 19.64 -11.74 -24.78
C VAL A 3 18.79 -10.49 -24.95
N PHE A 4 17.62 -10.45 -24.30
CA PHE A 4 16.79 -9.25 -24.25
C PHE A 4 17.20 -8.42 -23.03
N GLU A 5 17.69 -7.21 -23.27
CA GLU A 5 17.99 -6.23 -22.23
C GLU A 5 16.69 -5.49 -21.87
N ILE A 6 16.19 -5.72 -20.66
CA ILE A 6 15.02 -5.00 -20.14
C ILE A 6 15.50 -3.64 -19.66
N VAL A 7 15.41 -2.63 -20.54
CA VAL A 7 15.65 -1.24 -20.19
C VAL A 7 14.44 -0.72 -19.42
N VAL A 8 14.54 -0.71 -18.09
CA VAL A 8 13.54 -0.06 -17.22
C VAL A 8 13.80 1.45 -17.27
N GLU A 9 13.15 2.13 -18.22
CA GLU A 9 13.17 3.58 -18.26
C GLU A 9 12.46 4.14 -17.01
N ARG A 10 13.25 4.71 -16.10
CA ARG A 10 12.75 5.30 -14.86
C ARG A 10 11.77 6.41 -15.25
N ASN A 11 10.50 6.28 -14.87
CA ASN A 11 9.45 7.23 -15.23
C ASN A 11 9.62 8.55 -14.44
N VAL A 12 10.64 9.36 -14.77
CA VAL A 12 11.05 10.58 -14.04
C VAL A 12 10.05 11.74 -14.24
N ARG A 13 9.14 11.65 -15.22
CA ARG A 13 8.33 12.79 -15.69
C ARG A 13 7.04 13.09 -14.91
N ARG A 14 6.70 12.37 -13.83
CA ARG A 14 5.45 12.61 -13.07
C ARG A 14 5.63 13.18 -11.66
N ARG A 15 6.72 13.90 -11.40
CA ARG A 15 6.91 14.67 -10.15
C ARG A 15 6.13 15.99 -10.14
N ARG A 16 4.90 16.01 -10.66
CA ARG A 16 4.00 17.18 -10.64
C ARG A 16 3.50 17.38 -9.21
N ASN A 17 4.18 18.25 -8.46
CA ASN A 17 3.69 18.94 -7.26
C ASN A 17 2.77 18.14 -6.32
N ARG A 18 3.16 16.93 -5.92
CA ARG A 18 2.55 16.28 -4.76
C ARG A 18 3.10 16.96 -3.52
N ARG A 19 2.47 18.06 -3.10
CA ARG A 19 2.64 18.54 -1.71
C ARG A 19 2.43 17.32 -0.80
N PRO A 20 3.33 17.05 0.16
CA PRO A 20 3.12 15.94 1.08
C PRO A 20 1.75 16.10 1.71
N LEU A 21 0.86 15.14 1.48
CA LEU A 21 -0.41 15.10 2.19
C LEU A 21 -0.06 14.96 3.67
N ALA A 22 -0.78 15.66 4.55
CA ALA A 22 -0.67 15.44 5.99
C ALA A 22 -0.76 13.94 6.28
N GLY A 23 0.05 13.43 7.22
CA GLY A 23 0.21 11.98 7.47
C GLY A 23 -1.13 11.25 7.64
N THR A 24 -2.09 11.90 8.31
CA THR A 24 -3.47 11.42 8.51
C THR A 24 -4.24 11.21 7.20
N ARG A 25 -4.13 12.15 6.24
CA ARG A 25 -4.78 12.05 4.93
C ARG A 25 -4.16 10.94 4.07
N ARG A 26 -2.84 10.73 4.18
CA ARG A 26 -2.13 9.67 3.46
C ARG A 26 -2.48 8.29 4.01
N ALA A 27 -2.54 8.14 5.33
CA ALA A 27 -2.99 6.92 6.00
C ALA A 27 -4.44 6.57 5.63
N ALA A 28 -5.35 7.55 5.66
CA ALA A 28 -6.75 7.34 5.28
C ALA A 28 -6.94 6.91 3.81
N ILE A 29 -6.08 7.39 2.90
CA ILE A 29 -6.11 6.95 1.50
C ILE A 29 -5.64 5.50 1.39
N LEU A 30 -4.54 5.13 2.04
CA LEU A 30 -4.03 3.75 2.00
C LEU A 30 -4.99 2.77 2.66
N PHE A 31 -5.63 3.16 3.76
CA PHE A 31 -6.67 2.36 4.40
C PHE A 31 -7.83 2.05 3.44
N ARG A 32 -8.32 3.05 2.70
CA ARG A 32 -9.35 2.83 1.68
C ARG A 32 -8.89 1.93 0.53
N ILE A 33 -7.64 2.09 0.09
CA ILE A 33 -7.08 1.24 -0.96
C ILE A 33 -6.96 -0.21 -0.49
N TRP A 34 -6.45 -0.42 0.73
CA TRP A 34 -6.33 -1.76 1.33
C TRP A 34 -7.70 -2.45 1.42
N HIS A 35 -8.73 -1.74 1.91
CA HIS A 35 -10.09 -2.26 1.95
C HIS A 35 -10.64 -2.62 0.56
N GLY A 36 -10.46 -1.74 -0.43
CA GLY A 36 -10.91 -2.02 -1.79
C GLY A 36 -10.20 -3.22 -2.42
N VAL A 37 -8.89 -3.41 -2.16
CA VAL A 37 -8.16 -4.60 -2.62
C VAL A 37 -8.71 -5.85 -1.95
N ARG A 38 -9.02 -5.79 -0.66
CA ARG A 38 -9.61 -6.93 0.07
C ARG A 38 -10.96 -7.34 -0.52
N GLU A 39 -11.84 -6.38 -0.79
CA GLU A 39 -13.13 -6.64 -1.44
C GLU A 39 -12.97 -7.27 -2.83
N MET A 40 -11.99 -6.82 -3.61
CA MET A 40 -11.70 -7.41 -4.93
C MET A 40 -11.16 -8.85 -4.83
N ILE A 41 -10.37 -9.17 -3.79
CA ILE A 41 -9.92 -10.54 -3.54
C ILE A 41 -11.11 -11.44 -3.24
N ASP A 42 -11.98 -11.02 -2.33
CA ASP A 42 -13.17 -11.79 -1.96
C ASP A 42 -14.09 -12.04 -3.17
N GLU A 43 -14.15 -11.11 -4.12
CA GLU A 43 -14.89 -11.29 -5.38
C GLU A 43 -14.17 -12.22 -6.36
N ALA A 44 -12.86 -12.08 -6.52
CA ALA A 44 -12.06 -12.96 -7.38
C ALA A 44 -12.10 -14.43 -6.89
N GLU A 45 -12.08 -14.64 -5.57
CA GLU A 45 -12.27 -15.96 -4.96
C GLU A 45 -13.65 -16.55 -5.28
N ARG A 46 -14.72 -15.74 -5.21
CA ARG A 46 -16.08 -16.18 -5.59
C ARG A 46 -16.18 -16.56 -7.07
N LEU A 47 -15.47 -15.84 -7.93
CA LEU A 47 -15.41 -16.12 -9.36
C LEU A 47 -14.50 -17.31 -9.70
N GLY A 48 -13.72 -17.81 -8.74
CA GLY A 48 -12.75 -18.89 -8.95
C GLY A 48 -11.56 -18.48 -9.80
N ASP A 49 -11.29 -17.18 -9.95
CA ASP A 49 -10.19 -16.65 -10.75
C ASP A 49 -8.90 -16.58 -9.92
N GLY A 50 -8.16 -17.69 -9.90
CA GLY A 50 -6.93 -17.82 -9.12
C GLY A 50 -5.79 -16.90 -9.58
N GLU A 51 -5.74 -16.52 -10.86
CA GLU A 51 -4.72 -15.60 -11.38
C GLU A 51 -5.00 -14.18 -10.87
N LEU A 52 -6.27 -13.77 -10.91
CA LEU A 52 -6.70 -12.48 -10.36
C LEU A 52 -6.49 -12.41 -8.84
N VAL A 53 -6.81 -13.48 -8.11
CA VAL A 53 -6.52 -13.58 -6.67
C VAL A 53 -5.03 -13.40 -6.40
N HIS A 54 -4.16 -14.06 -7.17
CA HIS A 54 -2.70 -13.94 -7.00
C HIS A 54 -2.22 -12.51 -7.26
N PHE A 55 -2.68 -11.89 -8.34
CA PHE A 55 -2.34 -10.51 -8.67
C PHE A 55 -2.77 -9.53 -7.57
N LEU A 56 -4.00 -9.69 -7.07
CA LEU A 56 -4.54 -8.84 -6.01
C LEU A 56 -3.83 -9.06 -4.66
N ALA A 57 -3.40 -10.29 -4.36
CA ALA A 57 -2.59 -10.57 -3.18
C ALA A 57 -1.23 -9.85 -3.23
N VAL A 58 -0.57 -9.79 -4.39
CA VAL A 58 0.65 -9.00 -4.57
C VAL A 58 0.37 -7.50 -4.41
N ALA A 59 -0.76 -7.01 -4.94
CA ALA A 59 -1.18 -5.62 -4.75
C ALA A 59 -1.42 -5.30 -3.26
N GLN A 60 -2.04 -6.21 -2.50
CA GLN A 60 -2.25 -6.06 -1.06
C GLN A 60 -0.92 -5.93 -0.32
N LEU A 61 0.05 -6.79 -0.63
CA LEU A 61 1.39 -6.77 -0.03
C LEU A 61 2.11 -5.43 -0.25
N LEU A 62 2.01 -4.86 -1.45
CA LEU A 62 2.58 -3.54 -1.76
C LEU A 62 1.90 -2.40 -0.98
N VAL A 63 0.58 -2.50 -0.76
CA VAL A 63 -0.17 -1.51 0.04
C VAL A 63 0.23 -1.59 1.52
N GLU A 64 0.43 -2.80 2.04
CA GLU A 64 0.88 -3.05 3.40
C GLU A 64 2.32 -2.56 3.63
N GLU A 65 3.23 -2.78 2.67
CA GLU A 65 4.57 -2.21 2.69
C GLU A 65 4.53 -0.67 2.76
N LYS A 66 3.71 -0.02 1.93
CA LYS A 66 3.55 1.45 1.96
C LYS A 66 2.90 1.98 3.22
N THR A 67 2.01 1.22 3.82
CA THR A 67 1.43 1.55 5.12
C THR A 67 2.51 1.49 6.19
N THR A 68 3.31 0.42 6.17
CA THR A 68 4.44 0.19 7.09
C THR A 68 5.50 1.28 6.96
N GLU A 69 5.85 1.74 5.76
CA GLU A 69 6.78 2.86 5.54
C GLU A 69 6.31 4.17 6.19
N ILE A 70 5.00 4.43 6.17
CA ILE A 70 4.42 5.65 6.75
C ILE A 70 4.35 5.54 8.27
N THR A 71 4.00 4.36 8.79
CA THR A 71 3.97 4.12 10.23
C THR A 71 5.36 3.93 10.83
N ALA A 72 6.37 3.46 10.09
CA ALA A 72 7.73 3.27 10.60
C ALA A 72 8.43 4.60 10.95
N ASN A 73 8.09 5.68 10.24
CA ASN A 73 8.57 7.04 10.56
C ASN A 73 7.63 7.80 11.51
N THR A 74 6.53 7.18 11.90
CA THR A 74 5.61 7.70 12.91
C THR A 74 5.92 6.91 14.18
N THR A 75 6.45 7.54 15.21
CA THR A 75 6.54 6.89 16.52
C THR A 75 5.12 6.51 16.96
N ALA A 76 4.73 5.25 16.74
CA ALA A 76 3.37 4.76 16.88
C ALA A 76 2.80 4.90 18.32
N PHE A 77 3.63 5.34 19.26
CA PHE A 77 3.32 5.49 20.69
C PHE A 77 3.88 6.78 21.32
N ASP A 78 4.39 7.75 20.54
CA ASP A 78 4.89 9.00 21.13
C ASP A 78 3.72 9.92 21.48
N GLY A 79 3.25 9.77 22.72
CA GLY A 79 2.13 10.52 23.28
C GLY A 79 0.98 9.69 23.84
N ILE A 80 1.04 8.35 23.78
CA ILE A 80 0.10 7.51 24.53
C ILE A 80 0.69 7.31 25.92
N ASP A 81 0.23 8.12 26.88
CA ASP A 81 0.50 7.91 28.30
C ASP A 81 -0.20 6.62 28.75
N THR A 82 0.52 5.50 28.76
CA THR A 82 0.03 4.22 29.26
C THR A 82 0.00 4.14 30.78
N SER A 83 0.14 5.27 31.49
CA SER A 83 0.39 5.24 32.92
C SER A 83 -0.81 4.92 33.79
N LEU A 84 -2.08 4.88 33.34
CA LEU A 84 -3.21 4.42 34.17
C LEU A 84 -4.51 4.11 33.37
N PRO A 85 -5.31 3.15 33.88
CA PRO A 85 -6.63 3.50 34.37
C PRO A 85 -6.82 3.07 35.84
N ASN A 86 -7.66 3.82 36.57
CA ASN A 86 -8.12 3.55 37.94
C ASN A 86 -8.54 2.10 38.19
#